data_AF-A0A2I0VJJ1-F1
#
_entry.id   AF-A0A2I0VJJ1-F1
#
_cell.length_a   1.000
_cell.length_b   1.000
_cell.length_c   1.000
_cell.angle_alpha   90.00
_cell.angle_beta   90.00
_cell.angle_gamma   90.00
#
_symmetry.space_group_name_H-M   'P 1'
#
loop_
_entity.id
_entity.type
_entity.pdbx_description
1 polymer ?
#
loop_
_entity_poly.entity_id
_entity_poly.type
_entity_poly.pdbx_seq_one_letter_code
_entity_poly.pdbx_strand_id
1 'polypeptide(L)' 'MIKQRIMRALRINSTTSTINLTCRLRNNGGFCAIHVTDDEICEYMLMEGRTQSVVVYVEVEEISPIHYDAPQVESFM' A
#
# COMPACT_ATOMS: atom_id res chain seq x y z
N MET A 1 2.70 -8.79 -8.38
CA MET A 1 2.80 -8.18 -7.04
C MET A 1 1.40 -8.00 -6.47
N ILE A 2 1.18 -8.34 -5.20
CA ILE A 2 -0.16 -8.43 -4.59
C ILE A 2 -0.81 -7.04 -4.48
N LYS A 3 -0.02 -5.98 -4.23
CA LYS A 3 -0.52 -4.61 -4.23
C LYS A 3 -1.21 -4.23 -5.53
N GLN A 4 -0.59 -4.53 -6.68
CA GLN A 4 -1.19 -4.26 -7.99
C GLN A 4 -2.52 -5.01 -8.20
N ARG A 5 -2.62 -6.25 -7.71
CA ARG A 5 -3.86 -7.03 -7.80
C ARG A 5 -4.96 -6.43 -6.92
N ILE A 6 -4.61 -5.99 -5.71
CA ILE A 6 -5.52 -5.30 -4.79
C ILE A 6 -5.99 -3.98 -5.40
N MET A 7 -5.08 -3.14 -5.91
CA MET A 7 -5.43 -1.88 -6.57
C MET A 7 -6.39 -2.10 -7.73
N ARG A 8 -6.13 -3.11 -8.57
CA ARG A 8 -7.03 -3.47 -9.67
C ARG A 8 -8.42 -3.93 -9.18
N ALA A 9 -8.46 -4.78 -8.14
CA ALA A 9 -9.71 -5.27 -7.57
C ALA A 9 -10.55 -4.16 -6.93
N LEU A 10 -9.89 -3.20 -6.28
CA LEU A 10 -10.50 -2.04 -5.64
C LEU A 10 -10.70 -0.84 -6.58
N ARG A 11 -10.32 -0.98 -7.86
CA ARG A 11 -10.39 0.09 -8.88
C ARG A 11 -9.63 1.37 -8.49
N ILE A 12 -8.52 1.20 -7.77
CA ILE A 12 -7.61 2.30 -7.41
C ILE A 12 -6.74 2.61 -8.62
N ASN A 13 -6.67 3.88 -9.01
CA ASN A 13 -5.85 4.32 -10.12
C ASN A 13 -4.37 4.36 -9.72
N SER A 14 -3.57 3.46 -10.29
CA SER A 14 -2.13 3.37 -10.01
C SER A 14 -1.31 4.52 -10.59
N THR A 15 -1.88 5.40 -11.42
CA THR A 15 -1.17 6.59 -11.93
C THR A 15 -1.26 7.77 -10.97
N THR A 16 -2.26 7.79 -10.09
CA THR A 16 -2.51 8.89 -9.15
C THR A 16 -2.37 8.48 -7.70
N SER A 17 -2.36 7.18 -7.41
CA SER A 17 -2.37 6.67 -6.05
C SER A 17 -1.52 5.41 -5.92
N THR A 18 -0.99 5.20 -4.73
CA THR A 18 -0.36 3.96 -4.29
C THR A 18 -1.12 3.41 -3.08
N ILE A 19 -0.74 2.20 -2.65
CA ILE A 19 -1.30 1.60 -1.44
C ILE A 19 -0.23 1.09 -0.49
N ASN A 20 -0.52 1.23 0.80
CA ASN A 20 0.18 0.58 1.88
C ASN A 20 -0.68 -0.52 2.49
N LEU A 21 -0.03 -1.60 2.89
CA LEU A 21 -0.68 -2.77 3.45
C LEU A 21 -0.32 -2.87 4.91
N THR A 22 -1.34 -3.03 5.75
CA THR A 22 -1.18 -3.25 7.18
C THR A 22 -1.87 -4.55 7.54
N CYS A 23 -1.11 -5.54 7.98
CA CYS A 23 -1.62 -6.84 8.36
C CYS A 23 -1.92 -6.88 9.86
N ARG A 24 -3.08 -7.42 10.23
CA ARG A 24 -3.42 -7.70 11.62
C ARG A 24 -3.00 -9.13 11.97
N LEU A 25 -1.98 -9.26 12.80
CA LEU A 25 -1.44 -10.54 13.23
C LEU A 25 -1.63 -10.76 14.72
N ARG A 26 -1.67 -12.03 15.13
CA ARG A 26 -1.70 -12.39 16.53
C ARG A 26 -0.28 -12.29 17.09
N ASN A 27 -0.10 -11.53 18.17
CA ASN A 27 1.17 -11.40 18.85
C ASN A 27 0.94 -11.45 20.37
N ASN A 28 1.63 -12.35 21.08
CA ASN A 28 1.59 -12.51 22.54
C ASN A 28 0.18 -12.46 23.17
N GLY A 29 -0.78 -13.18 22.58
CA GLY A 29 -2.14 -13.28 23.11
C GLY A 29 -3.11 -12.17 22.68
N GLY A 30 -2.64 -11.14 21.97
CA GLY A 30 -3.46 -10.08 21.37
C GLY A 30 -3.30 -9.97 19.86
N PHE A 31 -3.88 -8.94 19.25
CA PHE A 31 -3.68 -8.58 17.85
C PHE A 31 -2.85 -7.31 17.73
N CYS A 32 -1.87 -7.32 16.83
CA CYS A 32 -1.06 -6.16 16.46
C CYS A 32 -1.27 -5.86 14.97
N ALA A 33 -1.32 -4.57 14.62
CA ALA A 33 -1.32 -4.11 13.23
C ALA A 33 0.13 -3.79 12.84
N ILE A 34 0.63 -4.42 11.79
CA ILE A 34 1.99 -4.21 11.29
C ILE A 34 1.96 -3.85 9.82
N HIS A 35 2.78 -2.88 9.41
CA HIS A 35 3.01 -2.61 7.99
C HIS A 35 3.72 -3.80 7.36
N VAL A 36 3.29 -4.19 6.17
CA VAL A 36 3.84 -5.34 5.45
C VAL A 36 4.09 -5.01 3.98
N THR A 37 5.12 -5.64 3.44
CA THR A 37 5.43 -5.70 2.03
C THR A 37 4.63 -6.80 1.32
N ASP A 38 4.70 -6.83 -0.02
CA ASP A 38 4.06 -7.83 -0.85
C ASP A 38 4.53 -9.27 -0.58
N ASP A 39 5.78 -9.43 -0.12
CA ASP A 39 6.36 -10.74 0.15
C ASP A 39 6.00 -11.21 1.57
N GLU A 40 6.11 -10.33 2.56
CA GLU A 40 5.75 -10.62 3.96
C GLU A 40 4.28 -11.05 4.08
N ILE A 41 3.37 -10.40 3.36
CA ILE A 41 1.95 -10.75 3.43
C ILE A 41 1.67 -12.15 2.90
N CYS A 42 2.41 -12.60 1.88
CA CYS A 42 2.29 -13.96 1.37
C CYS A 42 2.80 -14.97 2.39
N GLU A 43 3.93 -14.67 3.05
CA GLU A 43 4.46 -15.50 4.13
C GLU A 43 3.46 -15.63 5.29
N TYR A 44 2.89 -14.50 5.74
CA TYR A 44 1.87 -14.51 6.80
C TYR A 44 0.60 -15.25 6.40
N MET A 45 0.13 -15.13 5.15
CA MET A 45 -1.02 -15.92 4.69
C MET A 45 -0.73 -17.42 4.72
N LEU A 46 0.50 -17.85 4.42
CA LEU A 46 0.88 -19.26 4.44
C LEU A 46 1.04 -19.81 5.87
N MET A 47 1.57 -19.00 6.79
CA MET A 47 1.79 -19.38 8.19
C MET A 47 0.50 -19.35 9.01
N GLU A 48 -0.24 -18.25 8.94
CA GLU A 48 -1.37 -17.96 9.84
C GLU A 48 -2.74 -18.31 9.24
N GLY A 49 -2.86 -18.27 7.91
CA GLY A 49 -4.15 -18.48 7.21
C GLY A 49 -4.75 -19.87 7.38
N ARG A 50 -3.99 -20.83 7.91
CA ARG A 50 -4.47 -22.19 8.23
C ARG A 50 -5.25 -22.26 9.53
N THR A 51 -4.98 -21.35 10.47
CA THR A 51 -5.49 -21.42 11.84
C THR A 51 -6.42 -20.26 12.17
N GLN A 52 -6.29 -19.12 11.48
CA GLN A 52 -7.09 -17.93 11.71
C GLN A 52 -7.26 -17.09 10.44
N SER A 53 -8.28 -16.23 10.44
CA SER A 53 -8.46 -15.26 9.36
C SER A 53 -7.37 -14.19 9.40
N VAL A 54 -6.66 -14.02 8.28
CA VAL A 54 -5.72 -12.92 8.09
C VAL A 54 -6.49 -11.68 7.62
N VAL A 55 -6.43 -10.60 8.38
CA VAL A 55 -7.08 -9.33 8.03
C VAL A 55 -6.02 -8.35 7.54
N VAL A 56 -6.24 -7.79 6.34
CA VAL A 56 -5.33 -6.85 5.71
C VAL A 56 -6.08 -5.53 5.50
N TYR A 57 -5.56 -4.47 6.11
CA TYR A 57 -6.02 -3.11 5.85
C TYR A 57 -5.23 -2.53 4.68
N VAL A 58 -5.95 -1.82 3.81
CA VAL A 58 -5.39 -1.18 2.63
C VAL A 58 -5.55 0.33 2.81
N GLU A 59 -4.43 1.00 2.97
CA GLU A 59 -4.35 2.46 3.04
C GLU A 59 -4.00 3.00 1.66
N VAL A 60 -4.76 3.98 1.16
CA VAL A 60 -4.54 4.58 -0.15
C VAL A 60 -3.85 5.92 0.06
N GLU A 61 -2.73 6.12 -0.63
CA GLU A 61 -1.95 7.35 -0.60
C GLU A 61 -1.93 7.97 -1.99
N GLU A 62 -2.14 9.28 -2.10
CA GLU A 62 -2.03 10.00 -3.35
C GLU A 62 -0.55 10.18 -3.72
N ILE A 63 -0.23 9.93 -4.98
CA ILE A 63 1.08 10.25 -5.54
C ILE A 63 1.06 11.75 -5.78
N SER A 64 1.75 12.51 -4.93
CA SER A 64 1.88 13.96 -5.09
C SER A 64 2.34 14.29 -6.52
N PRO A 65 1.62 15.15 -7.27
CA PRO A 65 2.09 15.59 -8.56
C PRO A 65 3.42 16.32 -8.36
N ILE A 66 4.45 15.89 -9.07
CA ILE A 66 5.72 16.62 -9.14
C ILE A 66 5.37 18.01 -9.69
N HIS A 67 5.40 19.03 -8.84
CA HIS A 67 5.28 20.42 -9.26
C HIS A 67 6.57 20.75 -10.02
N TYR A 68 6.51 20.67 -11.35
CA TYR A 68 7.53 21.30 -12.18
C TYR A 68 7.23 22.80 -12.15
N ASP A 69 7.85 23.53 -11.22
CA ASP A 69 7.98 24.97 -11.34
C ASP A 69 8.79 25.23 -12.61
N ALA A 70 8.10 25.50 -13.72
CA ALA A 70 8.76 25.91 -14.94
C ALA A 70 9.52 27.21 -14.64
N PRO A 71 10.83 27.31 -14.94
CA PRO A 71 11.57 28.53 -14.69
C PRO A 71 10.90 29.68 -15.45
N GLN A 72 10.70 30.80 -14.77
CA GLN A 72 10.15 32.01 -15.38
C GLN A 72 11.03 32.37 -16.57
N VAL A 73 10.45 32.35 -17.77
CA VAL A 73 11.11 32.87 -18.97
C VAL A 73 11.23 34.38 -18.75
N GLU A 74 12.42 34.84 -18.36
CA GLU A 74 12.74 36.26 -18.39
C GLU A 74 12.63 36.72 -19.84
N SER A 75 11.53 37.41 -20.13
CA SER A 75 11.35 38.16 -21.37
C SER A 75 12.31 39.34 -21.34
N PHE A 76 13.54 39.15 -21.82
CA PHE A 76 14.42 40.27 -22.16
C PHE A 76 13.79 41.02 -23.33
N MET A 77 13.22 42.18 -23.03
CA MET A 77 12.74 43.18 -23.97
C MET A 77 13.87 44.15 -24.31
#